data_AF-A0AA45XT11-F1
#
_entry.id   AF-A0AA45XT11-F1
#
_cell.length_a   1.000
_cell.length_b   1.000
_cell.length_c   1.000
_cell.angle_alpha   90.00
_cell.angle_beta   90.00
_cell.angle_gamma   90.00
#
_symmetry.space_group_name_H-M   'P 1'
#
loop_
_entity.id
_entity.type
_entity.pdbx_description
1 polymer ?
#
loop_
_entity_poly.entity_id
_entity_poly.type
_entity_poly.pdbx_seq_one_letter_code
_entity_poly.pdbx_strand_id
1 'polypeptide(L)'
;MLSLLLLAAGTAKTQGAYDEVRETDDGKVVVMRTFDWEIEGERTERVTVHWLLREDGSMRYDFDRQPAATQDAHRRSCALQGMQPSRGVGMISGEGTIHGFSCIDLR
;
A
#
# COMPACT_ATOMS: atom_id res chain seq x y z
N MET A 1 -43.39 14.69 2.22
CA MET A 1 -42.74 14.25 0.97
C MET A 1 -41.67 13.25 1.36
N LEU A 2 -41.76 12.02 0.87
CA LEU A 2 -40.86 10.92 1.23
C LEU A 2 -39.72 10.89 0.21
N SER A 3 -38.58 11.49 0.56
CA SER A 3 -37.40 11.49 -0.30
C SER A 3 -36.71 10.12 -0.21
N LEU A 4 -36.83 9.32 -1.27
CA LEU A 4 -36.02 8.12 -1.48
C LEU A 4 -34.55 8.53 -1.58
N LEU A 5 -33.73 8.17 -0.59
CA LEU A 5 -32.29 8.14 -0.74
C LEU A 5 -31.93 6.97 -1.66
N LEU A 6 -31.55 7.28 -2.91
CA LEU A 6 -30.84 6.32 -3.74
C LEU A 6 -29.46 6.09 -3.12
N LEU A 7 -29.28 4.97 -2.44
CA LEU A 7 -27.94 4.46 -2.14
C LEU A 7 -27.29 4.08 -3.47
N ALA A 8 -26.45 4.97 -3.99
CA ALA A 8 -25.46 4.59 -4.98
C ALA A 8 -24.52 3.60 -4.31
N ALA A 9 -24.74 2.30 -4.55
CA ALA A 9 -23.74 1.28 -4.31
C ALA A 9 -22.60 1.52 -5.30
N GLY A 10 -21.73 2.47 -4.96
CA GLY A 10 -20.44 2.59 -5.61
C GLY A 10 -19.69 1.31 -5.31
N THR A 11 -19.57 0.42 -6.30
CA THR A 11 -18.54 -0.61 -6.25
C THR A 11 -17.22 0.14 -6.11
N ALA A 12 -16.61 0.09 -4.93
CA ALA A 12 -15.25 0.56 -4.77
C ALA A 12 -14.45 -0.12 -5.90
N LYS A 13 -13.87 0.69 -6.80
CA LYS A 13 -12.97 0.18 -7.83
C LYS A 13 -11.75 -0.39 -7.11
N THR A 14 -11.83 -1.62 -6.64
CA THR A 14 -10.64 -2.37 -6.28
C THR A 14 -9.92 -2.56 -7.61
N GLN A 15 -8.71 -2.03 -7.75
CA GLN A 15 -7.86 -2.16 -8.95
C GLN A 15 -7.39 -3.63 -9.12
N GLY A 16 -8.30 -4.59 -9.13
CA GLY A 16 -7.97 -6.01 -8.97
C GLY A 16 -7.14 -6.28 -7.70
N ALA A 17 -7.32 -5.46 -6.67
CA ALA A 17 -6.57 -5.58 -5.42
C ALA A 17 -7.06 -6.81 -4.66
N TYR A 18 -6.13 -7.64 -4.22
CA TYR A 18 -6.41 -8.86 -3.47
C TYR A 18 -5.63 -8.84 -2.16
N ASP A 19 -6.33 -9.12 -1.06
CA ASP A 19 -5.77 -9.12 0.28
C ASP A 19 -5.68 -10.53 0.85
N GLU A 20 -4.51 -10.85 1.39
CA GLU A 20 -4.30 -11.98 2.28
C GLU A 20 -3.91 -11.46 3.66
N VAL A 21 -4.42 -12.08 4.71
CA VAL A 21 -4.07 -11.75 6.09
C VAL A 21 -3.40 -12.95 6.71
N ARG A 22 -2.22 -12.73 7.28
CA ARG A 22 -1.42 -13.77 7.93
C ARG A 22 -0.94 -13.32 9.30
N GLU A 23 -1.00 -14.22 10.26
CA GLU A 23 -0.31 -14.06 11.53
C GLU A 23 1.11 -14.67 11.41
N THR A 24 2.11 -13.94 11.89
CA THR A 24 3.50 -14.42 11.97
C THR A 24 3.73 -15.13 13.31
N ASP A 25 4.81 -15.91 13.40
CA ASP A 25 5.12 -16.70 14.59
C ASP A 25 5.32 -15.87 15.87
N ASP A 26 5.61 -14.57 15.73
CA ASP A 26 5.70 -13.59 16.83
C ASP A 26 4.38 -12.88 17.14
N GLY A 27 3.25 -13.41 16.67
CA GLY A 27 1.88 -12.93 16.96
C GLY A 27 1.50 -11.63 16.23
N LYS A 28 2.28 -11.22 15.23
CA LYS A 28 1.98 -10.01 14.46
C LYS A 28 1.07 -10.34 13.29
N VAL A 29 0.11 -9.46 13.03
CA VAL A 29 -0.77 -9.57 11.87
C VAL A 29 -0.17 -8.80 10.69
N VAL A 30 0.02 -9.49 9.57
CA VAL A 30 0.49 -8.93 8.30
C VAL A 30 -0.64 -8.98 7.29
N VAL A 31 -1.00 -7.82 6.75
CA VAL A 31 -1.90 -7.68 5.61
C VAL A 31 -1.04 -7.60 4.35
N MET A 32 -1.17 -8.58 3.48
CA MET A 32 -0.49 -8.65 2.18
C MET A 32 -1.48 -8.24 1.11
N ARG A 33 -1.27 -7.07 0.50
CA ARG A 33 -2.15 -6.55 -0.56
C ARG A 33 -1.43 -6.60 -1.88
N THR A 34 -2.00 -7.32 -2.85
CA THR A 34 -1.50 -7.36 -4.22
C THR A 34 -2.32 -6.43 -5.09
N PHE A 35 -1.68 -5.49 -5.78
CA PHE A 35 -2.33 -4.50 -6.65
C PHE A 35 -1.39 -4.05 -7.77
N ASP A 36 -1.97 -3.38 -8.77
CA ASP A 36 -1.20 -2.79 -9.87
C ASP A 36 -0.73 -1.40 -9.44
N TRP A 37 0.57 -1.26 -9.19
CA TRP A 37 1.20 0.00 -8.82
C TRP A 37 1.59 0.76 -10.08
N GLU A 38 1.02 1.94 -10.27
CA GLU A 38 1.46 2.90 -11.28
C GLU A 38 2.86 3.45 -10.96
N ILE A 39 3.82 3.10 -11.81
CA ILE A 39 5.22 3.53 -11.75
C ILE A 39 5.49 4.18 -13.10
N GLU A 40 5.86 5.47 -13.16
CA GLU A 40 6.10 6.21 -14.41
C GLU A 40 4.85 6.70 -15.18
N GLY A 41 3.72 6.95 -14.52
CA GLY A 41 2.55 7.63 -15.13
C GLY A 41 1.81 6.86 -16.25
N GLU A 42 2.41 5.82 -16.81
CA GLU A 42 1.83 4.97 -17.85
C GLU A 42 2.13 3.47 -17.66
N ARG A 43 3.18 3.12 -16.90
CA ARG A 43 3.51 1.72 -16.61
C ARG A 43 2.89 1.30 -15.29
N THR A 44 2.17 0.19 -15.29
CA THR A 44 1.71 -0.47 -14.07
C THR A 44 2.53 -1.72 -13.82
N GLU A 45 2.91 -1.94 -12.56
CA GLU A 45 3.59 -3.14 -12.11
C GLU A 45 2.78 -3.80 -11.02
N ARG A 46 2.49 -5.09 -11.18
CA ARG A 46 1.78 -5.84 -10.14
C ARG A 46 2.72 -6.18 -9.00
N VAL A 47 2.45 -5.63 -7.83
CA VAL A 47 3.27 -5.78 -6.63
C VAL A 47 2.44 -6.35 -5.49
N THR A 48 3.12 -6.92 -4.49
CA THR A 48 2.50 -7.29 -3.21
C THR A 48 3.15 -6.47 -2.09
N VAL A 49 2.36 -5.67 -1.40
CA VAL A 49 2.82 -4.88 -0.26
C VAL A 49 2.46 -5.59 1.04
N HIS A 50 3.41 -5.67 1.96
CA HIS A 50 3.23 -6.19 3.31
C HIS A 50 3.05 -5.05 4.30
N TRP A 51 1.91 -5.06 4.99
CA TRP A 51 1.55 -4.10 6.02
C TRP A 51 1.49 -4.80 7.36
N LEU A 52 2.12 -4.24 8.38
CA LEU A 52 1.90 -4.70 9.75
C LEU A 52 0.64 -4.02 10.29
N LEU A 53 -0.42 -4.80 10.54
CA LEU A 53 -1.63 -4.31 11.17
C LEU A 53 -1.38 -4.16 12.68
N ARG A 54 -1.73 -2.98 13.21
CA ARG A 54 -1.63 -2.68 14.63
C ARG A 54 -3.00 -2.78 15.30
N GLU A 55 -3.00 -2.84 16.63
CA GLU A 55 -4.21 -2.94 17.45
C GLU A 55 -5.17 -1.76 17.24
N ASP A 56 -4.64 -0.57 16.96
CA ASP A 56 -5.42 0.64 16.65
C ASP A 56 -6.03 0.63 15.23
N GLY A 57 -5.87 -0.47 14.48
CA GLY A 57 -6.33 -0.62 13.10
C GLY A 57 -5.48 0.11 12.06
N SER A 58 -4.43 0.82 12.47
CA SER A 58 -3.48 1.42 11.55
C SER A 58 -2.56 0.35 10.94
N MET A 59 -2.11 0.62 9.72
CA MET A 59 -1.21 -0.26 8.99
C MET A 59 0.15 0.42 8.85
N ARG A 60 1.19 -0.29 9.30
CA ARG A 60 2.57 0.14 9.21
C ARG A 60 3.22 -0.43 7.95
N TYR A 61 3.75 0.46 7.13
CA TYR A 61 4.64 0.16 6.02
C TYR A 61 6.10 0.31 6.46
N ASP A 62 6.90 -0.69 6.11
CA ASP A 62 8.34 -0.72 6.34
C ASP A 62 9.01 -1.25 5.06
N PHE A 63 9.89 -0.43 4.46
CA PHE A 63 10.52 -0.76 3.18
C PHE A 63 11.29 -2.08 3.24
N ASP A 64 12.04 -2.31 4.31
CA ASP A 64 12.93 -3.47 4.43
C ASP A 64 12.19 -4.78 4.69
N ARG A 65 10.90 -4.71 5.02
CA ARG A 65 10.03 -5.87 5.23
C ARG A 65 9.21 -6.22 3.99
N GLN A 66 9.35 -5.46 2.91
CA GLN A 66 8.66 -5.73 1.65
C GLN A 66 9.31 -6.89 0.89
N PRO A 67 8.55 -7.63 0.06
CA PRO A 67 9.12 -8.53 -0.93
C PRO A 67 10.16 -7.83 -1.81
N ALA A 68 11.17 -8.56 -2.27
CA ALA A 68 12.24 -8.02 -3.10
C ALA A 68 11.71 -7.26 -4.34
N ALA A 69 10.73 -7.84 -5.04
CA ALA A 69 10.08 -7.20 -6.19
C ALA A 69 9.45 -5.84 -5.84
N THR A 70 8.75 -5.76 -4.71
CA THR A 70 8.13 -4.52 -4.22
C THR A 70 9.17 -3.49 -3.79
N GLN A 71 10.28 -3.92 -3.19
CA GLN A 71 11.41 -3.03 -2.90
C GLN A 71 12.02 -2.44 -4.18
N ASP A 72 12.20 -3.27 -5.21
CA ASP A 72 12.77 -2.83 -6.48
C ASP A 72 11.84 -1.88 -7.24
N ALA A 73 10.54 -2.16 -7.24
CA ALA A 73 9.51 -1.26 -7.75
C ALA A 73 9.56 0.11 -7.05
N HIS A 74 9.64 0.13 -5.71
CA HIS A 74 9.73 1.37 -4.94
C HIS A 74 11.04 2.13 -5.21
N ARG A 75 12.19 1.42 -5.31
CA ARG A 75 13.48 2.03 -5.69
C ARG A 75 13.38 2.73 -7.04
N ARG A 76 12.84 2.06 -8.06
CA ARG A 76 12.64 2.66 -9.39
C ARG A 76 11.72 3.86 -9.33
N SER A 77 10.59 3.75 -8.63
CA SER A 77 9.63 4.85 -8.46
C SER A 77 10.26 6.10 -7.85
N CYS A 78 11.06 5.96 -6.78
CA CYS A 78 11.75 7.12 -6.19
C CYS A 78 12.86 7.69 -7.08
N ALA A 79 13.60 6.83 -7.81
CA ALA A 79 14.70 7.25 -8.66
C ALA A 79 14.25 8.18 -9.80
N LEU A 80 12.98 8.09 -10.24
CA LEU A 80 12.39 9.00 -11.23
C LEU A 80 12.43 10.47 -10.80
N GLN A 81 12.44 10.72 -9.49
CA GLN A 81 12.52 12.07 -8.92
C GLN A 81 13.93 12.38 -8.38
N GLY A 82 14.93 11.54 -8.70
CA GLY A 82 16.27 11.65 -8.12
C GLY A 82 16.34 11.35 -6.62
N MET A 83 15.31 10.68 -6.08
CA MET A 83 15.17 10.35 -4.66
C MET A 83 15.45 8.87 -4.40
N GLN A 84 15.41 8.48 -3.12
CA GLN A 84 15.49 7.10 -2.68
C GLN A 84 14.31 6.71 -1.78
N PRO A 85 14.00 5.41 -1.64
CA PRO A 85 13.04 4.95 -0.65
C PRO A 85 13.38 5.45 0.75
N SER A 86 12.39 6.01 1.43
CA SER A 86 12.50 6.26 2.86
C SER A 86 12.71 4.94 3.60
N ARG A 87 13.69 4.92 4.51
CA ARG A 87 13.83 3.86 5.52
C ARG A 87 13.05 4.17 6.79
N GLY A 88 12.34 5.29 6.80
CA GLY A 88 11.36 5.62 7.82
C GLY A 88 10.10 4.79 7.66
N VAL A 89 9.15 5.04 8.57
CA VAL A 89 7.95 4.24 8.72
C VAL A 89 6.76 5.00 8.17
N GLY A 90 6.09 4.41 7.18
CA GLY A 90 4.81 4.92 6.70
C GLY A 90 3.68 4.38 7.56
N MET A 91 2.81 5.26 8.04
CA MET A 91 1.56 4.86 8.70
C MET A 91 0.40 5.23 7.78
N ILE A 92 -0.47 4.27 7.50
CA ILE A 92 -1.75 4.54 6.84
C ILE A 92 -2.91 4.08 7.70
N SER A 93 -4.07 4.65 7.41
CA SER A 93 -5.35 4.28 7.98
C SER A 93 -6.45 4.59 6.97
N GLY A 94 -7.56 3.86 7.03
CA GLY A 94 -8.74 4.13 6.22
C GLY A 94 -8.92 3.18 5.03
N GLU A 95 -10.18 2.94 4.71
CA GLU A 95 -10.62 2.06 3.61
C GLU A 95 -10.08 2.55 2.27
N GLY A 96 -9.61 1.63 1.42
CA GLY A 96 -9.08 1.96 0.09
C GLY A 96 -7.67 2.54 0.05
N THR A 97 -6.99 2.72 1.18
CA THR A 97 -5.59 3.15 1.15
C THR A 97 -4.70 2.03 0.62
N ILE A 98 -3.99 2.30 -0.48
CA ILE A 98 -3.20 1.28 -1.20
C ILE A 98 -1.69 1.41 -0.99
N HIS A 99 -1.19 2.55 -0.51
CA HIS A 99 0.26 2.73 -0.36
C HIS A 99 0.68 3.62 0.82
N GLY A 100 1.80 3.23 1.44
CA GLY A 100 2.44 3.93 2.56
C GLY A 100 3.92 4.16 2.29
N PHE A 101 4.32 4.00 1.03
CA PHE A 101 5.66 4.29 0.57
C PHE A 101 5.93 5.80 0.66
N SER A 102 7.17 6.15 0.92
CA SER A 102 7.66 7.53 0.81
C SER A 102 9.02 7.54 0.16
N CYS A 103 9.32 8.61 -0.57
CA CYS A 103 10.63 8.89 -1.12
C CYS A 103 11.22 10.07 -0.37
N ILE A 104 12.53 10.06 -0.15
CA ILE A 104 13.25 11.16 0.49
C ILE A 104 14.42 11.58 -0.40
N ASP A 105 14.68 12.89 -0.42
CA ASP A 105 15.97 13.42 -0.84
C ASP A 105 16.92 13.38 0.37
N LEU A 106 18.17 12.98 0.14
CA LEU A 106 19.22 12.99 1.16
C LEU A 106 20.13 14.23 1.08
N ARG A 107 19.86 15.15 0.16
CA ARG A 107 20.62 16.38 -0.02
C ARG A 107 20.36 17.42 1.07
#